data_AF-A0A2I1I808-F1
#
_entry.id   AF-A0A2I1I808-F1
#
_cell.length_a   1.000
_cell.length_b   1.000
_cell.length_c   1.000
_cell.angle_alpha   90.00
_cell.angle_beta   90.00
_cell.angle_gamma   90.00
#
_symmetry.space_group_name_H-M   'P 1'
#
loop_
_entity.id
_entity.type
_entity.pdbx_description
1 polymer ?
#
loop_
_entity_poly.entity_id
_entity_poly.type
_entity_poly.pdbx_seq_one_letter_code
_entity_poly.pdbx_strand_id
1 'polypeptide(L)'
;MVHPGNNNGRRMLRRGYNYLEGVDKLGRLEAGLFFIAFARDPSTNFIPILSKMVNDQMTEYLQHIATGMYLMLLGVKEGDTYVGEKLFA
;
A
#
# COMPACT_ATOMS: atom_id res chain seq x y z
N MET A 1 7.73 9.03 12.88
CA MET A 1 8.17 9.38 11.51
C MET A 1 7.02 9.56 10.51
N VAL A 2 6.09 8.60 10.40
CA VAL A 2 5.08 8.56 9.30
C VAL A 2 3.83 9.43 9.48
N HIS A 3 3.64 10.04 10.66
CA HIS A 3 2.48 10.90 10.94
C HIS A 3 2.41 12.11 9.97
N PRO A 4 1.22 12.56 9.52
CA PRO A 4 1.09 13.70 8.58
C PRO A 4 1.78 14.98 9.04
N GLY A 5 1.81 15.25 10.36
CA GLY A 5 2.51 16.41 10.93
C GLY A 5 4.02 16.43 10.65
N ASN A 6 4.64 15.28 10.41
CA ASN A 6 6.06 15.16 10.06
C ASN A 6 6.30 15.10 8.54
N ASN A 7 5.23 15.22 7.74
CA ASN A 7 5.22 14.97 6.30
C ASN A 7 4.40 16.03 5.55
N ASN A 8 4.42 17.29 6.01
CA ASN A 8 3.74 18.42 5.36
C ASN A 8 2.24 18.16 5.11
N GLY A 9 1.58 17.45 6.03
CA GLY A 9 0.17 17.12 5.91
C GLY A 9 -0.16 16.03 4.88
N ARG A 10 0.82 15.38 4.26
CA ARG A 10 0.62 14.24 3.34
C ARG A 10 -0.15 13.12 4.03
N ARG A 11 -1.11 12.55 3.31
CA ARG A 11 -2.04 11.54 3.85
C ARG A 11 -2.25 10.41 2.85
N MET A 12 -2.40 9.21 3.40
CA MET A 12 -2.83 8.02 2.68
C MET A 12 -3.85 7.29 3.56
N LEU A 13 -4.78 6.57 2.93
CA LEU A 13 -5.67 5.66 3.64
C LEU A 13 -5.04 4.26 3.65
N ARG A 14 -4.58 3.81 4.81
CA ARG A 14 -4.01 2.46 4.97
C ARG A 14 -5.13 1.46 5.25
N ARG A 15 -5.12 0.32 4.56
CA ARG A 15 -6.09 -0.76 4.72
C ARG A 15 -5.43 -2.13 4.49
N GLY A 16 -4.42 -2.43 5.28
CA GLY A 16 -3.69 -3.70 5.21
C GLY A 16 -4.41 -4.87 5.87
N TYR A 17 -3.95 -6.07 5.55
CA TYR A 17 -4.42 -7.34 6.11
C TYR A 17 -3.23 -8.17 6.59
N ASN A 18 -3.37 -8.88 7.70
CA ASN A 18 -2.33 -9.81 8.15
C ASN A 18 -2.39 -11.08 7.28
N TYR A 19 -1.23 -11.69 7.03
CA TYR A 19 -1.15 -12.99 6.37
C TYR A 19 -0.27 -13.96 7.16
N LEU A 20 -0.52 -15.25 6.94
CA LEU A 20 0.30 -16.37 7.38
C LEU A 20 0.23 -17.43 6.28
N GLU A 21 1.36 -17.73 5.65
CA GLU A 21 1.47 -18.70 4.55
C GLU A 21 2.17 -20.00 4.97
N GLY A 22 2.51 -20.11 6.26
CA GLY A 22 3.06 -21.33 6.86
C GLY A 22 4.39 -21.07 7.54
N VAL A 23 5.35 -21.96 7.31
CA VAL A 23 6.71 -21.87 7.84
C VAL A 23 7.73 -22.02 6.73
N ASP A 24 8.79 -21.23 6.79
CA ASP A 24 9.89 -21.29 5.84
C ASP A 24 10.77 -22.53 6.07
N LYS A 25 11.76 -22.73 5.20
CA LYS A 25 12.72 -23.86 5.30
C LYS A 25 13.56 -23.86 6.58
N LEU A 26 13.59 -22.74 7.31
CA LEU A 26 14.32 -22.56 8.56
C LEU A 26 13.40 -22.66 9.79
N GLY A 27 12.12 -22.97 9.59
CA GLY A 27 11.11 -23.09 10.65
C GLY A 27 10.59 -21.76 11.19
N ARG A 28 10.83 -20.64 10.48
CA ARG A 28 10.28 -19.33 10.83
C ARG A 28 8.88 -19.18 10.25
N LEU A 29 8.02 -18.43 10.92
CA LEU A 29 6.69 -18.13 10.38
C LEU A 29 6.82 -17.25 9.13
N GLU A 30 6.25 -17.71 8.01
CA GLU A 30 6.03 -16.87 6.83
C GLU A 30 4.76 -16.06 7.04
N ALA A 31 4.89 -15.03 7.87
CA ALA A 31 3.79 -14.17 8.27
C ALA A 31 4.18 -12.70 8.13
N GLY A 32 3.17 -11.85 7.95
CA GLY A 32 3.43 -10.43 7.83
C GLY A 32 2.17 -9.62 7.57
N LEU A 33 2.39 -8.46 6.95
CA LEU A 33 1.35 -7.50 6.59
C LEU A 33 1.27 -7.37 5.08
N PHE A 34 0.13 -7.75 4.51
CA PHE A 34 -0.25 -7.35 3.16
C PHE A 34 -0.70 -5.88 3.22
N PHE A 35 0.27 -4.99 3.06
CA PHE A 35 0.05 -3.56 3.19
C PHE A 35 -0.63 -2.99 1.94
N ILE A 36 -1.76 -2.32 2.14
CA ILE A 36 -2.49 -1.60 1.09
C ILE A 36 -2.64 -0.15 1.53
N ALA A 37 -2.33 0.78 0.63
CA ALA A 37 -2.59 2.19 0.83
C ALA A 37 -3.26 2.81 -0.40
N PHE A 38 -4.33 3.57 -0.16
CA PHE A 38 -4.96 4.41 -1.16
C PHE A 38 -4.42 5.83 -1.03
N ALA A 39 -3.84 6.33 -2.11
CA ALA A 39 -3.37 7.70 -2.23
C ALA A 39 -3.93 8.29 -3.52
N ARG A 40 -4.42 9.53 -3.45
CA ARG A 40 -4.93 10.24 -4.64
C ARG A 40 -3.83 10.45 -5.68
N ASP A 41 -2.64 10.77 -5.19
CA ASP A 41 -1.42 10.88 -5.98
C ASP A 41 -0.28 10.24 -5.18
N PRO A 42 0.23 9.07 -5.61
CA PRO A 42 1.31 8.36 -4.92
C PRO A 42 2.61 9.18 -4.87
N SER A 43 2.89 9.99 -5.89
CA SER A 43 4.13 10.76 -6.00
C SER A 43 4.26 11.81 -4.91
N THR A 44 3.12 12.37 -4.49
CA THR A 44 3.08 13.41 -3.46
C THR A 44 2.71 12.86 -2.08
N ASN A 45 1.93 11.78 -1.99
CA ASN A 45 1.37 11.32 -0.70
C ASN A 45 1.94 10.01 -0.15
N PHE A 46 2.49 9.13 -1.00
CA PHE A 46 2.99 7.83 -0.58
C PHE A 46 4.51 7.74 -0.68
N ILE A 47 5.06 7.93 -1.89
CA ILE A 47 6.49 7.75 -2.19
C ILE A 47 7.38 8.57 -1.25
N PRO A 48 7.10 9.86 -0.97
CA PRO A 48 7.96 10.64 -0.09
C PRO A 48 7.96 10.18 1.37
N ILE A 49 6.86 9.56 1.83
CA ILE A 49 6.78 8.98 3.17
C ILE A 49 7.57 7.67 3.19
N LEU A 50 7.41 6.83 2.17
CA LEU A 50 8.16 5.57 2.02
C LEU A 50 9.67 5.82 1.95
N SER A 51 10.14 6.82 1.20
CA SER A 51 11.56 7.17 1.13
C SER A 51 12.15 7.57 2.48
N LYS A 52 11.37 8.21 3.36
CA LYS A 52 11.82 8.51 4.74
C LYS A 52 11.89 7.25 5.60
N MET A 53 10.95 6.31 5.41
CA MET A 53 10.87 5.06 6.18
C MET A 53 12.07 4.13 5.97
N VAL A 54 12.90 4.35 4.95
CA VAL A 54 14.15 3.58 4.76
C VAL A 54 15.06 3.63 6.00
N ASN A 55 14.96 4.69 6.81
CA ASN A 55 15.71 4.84 8.07
C ASN A 55 14.86 4.57 9.32
N ASP A 56 13.67 3.99 9.18
CA ASP A 56 12.80 3.68 10.31
C ASP A 56 13.30 2.42 11.04
N GLN A 57 13.36 2.44 12.38
CA GLN A 57 13.85 1.31 13.18
C GLN A 57 13.03 0.03 12.96
N MET A 58 11.77 0.14 12.55
CA MET A 58 10.93 -1.01 12.25
C MET A 58 11.45 -1.82 11.04
N THR A 59 12.26 -1.21 10.16
CA THR A 59 12.83 -1.91 9.00
C THR A 59 13.80 -3.03 9.36
N GLU A 60 14.36 -3.03 10.57
CA GLU A 60 15.15 -4.16 11.07
C GLU A 60 14.34 -5.46 11.19
N TYR A 61 13.02 -5.34 11.42
CA TYR A 61 12.12 -6.47 11.66
C TYR A 61 11.23 -6.81 10.46
N LEU A 62 11.33 -6.04 9.38
CA LEU A 62 10.44 -6.18 8.23
C LEU A 62 11.25 -6.38 6.96
N GLN A 63 10.83 -7.35 6.15
CA GLN A 63 11.33 -7.51 4.79
C GLN A 63 10.21 -7.22 3.81
N HIS A 64 10.44 -6.26 2.91
CA HIS A 64 9.53 -5.98 1.80
C HIS A 64 9.83 -6.97 0.66
N ILE A 65 8.93 -7.95 0.46
CA ILE A 65 9.14 -9.05 -0.50
C ILE A 65 8.44 -8.86 -1.85
N ALA A 66 7.39 -8.03 -1.91
CA ALA A 66 6.61 -7.79 -3.13
C ALA A 66 5.99 -6.39 -3.12
N THR A 67 5.88 -5.77 -4.30
CA THR A 67 5.18 -4.49 -4.49
C THR A 67 4.32 -4.52 -5.74
N GLY A 68 3.27 -3.71 -5.73
CA GLY A 68 2.42 -3.44 -6.87
C GLY A 68 1.83 -2.03 -6.74
N MET A 69 1.69 -1.35 -7.88
CA MET A 69 1.00 -0.07 -7.96
C MET A 69 -0.07 -0.16 -9.02
N TYR A 70 -1.30 0.20 -8.65
CA TYR A 70 -2.48 0.02 -9.47
C TYR A 70 -3.31 1.30 -9.48
N LEU A 71 -3.98 1.53 -10.60
CA LEU A 71 -5.01 2.56 -10.72
C LEU A 71 -6.33 1.98 -10.23
N MET A 72 -6.90 2.58 -9.19
CA MET A 72 -8.27 2.26 -8.77
C MET A 72 -9.25 2.97 -9.68
N LEU A 73 -9.93 2.18 -10.50
CA LEU A 73 -10.93 2.69 -11.42
C LEU A 73 -12.13 3.27 -10.67
N LEU A 74 -12.87 4.15 -11.35
CA LEU A 74 -14.10 4.71 -10.82
C LEU A 74 -15.13 3.59 -10.58
N GLY A 75 -15.99 3.79 -9.58
CA GLY A 75 -17.14 2.91 -9.37
C GLY A 75 -18.13 2.99 -10.53
N VAL A 76 -18.84 1.89 -10.76
CA VAL A 76 -19.91 1.75 -11.75
C VAL A 76 -21.12 2.57 -11.30
N LYS A 77 -21.61 3.46 -12.16
CA LYS A 77 -22.84 4.23 -11.93
C LYS A 77 -24.01 3.61 -12.69
N GLU A 78 -25.22 4.08 -12.39
CA GLU A 78 -26.40 3.77 -13.20
C GLU A 78 -26.15 4.17 -14.67
N GLY A 79 -26.38 3.22 -15.58
CA GLY A 79 -26.09 3.35 -17.01
C GLY A 79 -24.69 2.87 -17.44
N ASP A 80 -23.73 2.71 -16.52
CA ASP A 80 -22.45 2.06 -16.83
C ASP A 80 -22.66 0.52 -16.86
N THR A 81 -21.96 -0.18 -17.76
CA THR A 81 -22.05 -1.62 -18.00
C THR A 81 -20.99 -2.41 -17.21
N TYR A 82 -19.77 -1.89 -17.10
CA TYR A 82 -18.67 -2.56 -16.39
C TYR A 82 -17.64 -1.60 -15.78
N VAL A 83 -16.86 -2.10 -14.81
CA VAL A 83 -15.75 -1.34 -14.20
C VAL A 83 -14.69 -1.02 -15.25
N GLY A 84 -14.38 0.26 -15.41
CA GLY A 84 -13.38 0.70 -16.39
C GLY A 84 -13.95 1.01 -17.76
N GLU A 85 -15.26 0.98 -17.96
CA GLU A 85 -15.88 1.39 -19.24
C GLU A 85 -15.37 2.75 -19.72
N LYS A 86 -15.31 3.75 -18.84
CA LYS A 86 -14.77 5.09 -19.15
C LYS A 86 -13.28 5.13 -19.55
N LEU A 87 -12.55 4.04 -19.35
CA LEU A 87 -11.15 3.91 -19.74
C LEU A 87 -11.00 3.18 -21.08
N PHE A 88 -11.90 2.24 -21.39
CA PHE A 88 -11.76 1.31 -22.51
C PHE A 88 -12.74 1.55 -23.68
N ALA A 89 -13.82 2.31 -23.46
CA ALA A 89 -14.78 2.73 -24.48
C ALA A 89 -14.64 4.23 -24.78
#